data_AF-A0A399UEH7-F1
#
_entry.id   AF-A0A399UEH7-F1
#
_cell.length_a   1.000
_cell.length_b   1.000
_cell.length_c   1.000
_cell.angle_alpha   90.00
_cell.angle_beta   90.00
_cell.angle_gamma   90.00
#
_symmetry.space_group_name_H-M   'P 1'
#
loop_
_entity.id
_entity.type
_entity.pdbx_description
1 polymer ?
#
loop_
_entity_poly.entity_id
_entity_poly.type
_entity_poly.pdbx_seq_one_letter_code
_entity_poly.pdbx_strand_id
1 'polypeptide(L)' 'MDVFYCLIHTPEAITPELCVLPGATEVEAVRGLTEVARDWPRLERIDLYRGNHEVRSFAPSDLAPACLVRTLAA' A
#
# COMPACT_ATOMS: atom_id res chain seq x y z
N MET A 1 -2.55 -3.93 21.40
CA MET A 1 -2.82 -4.30 20.00
C MET A 1 -2.22 -3.18 19.18
N ASP A 2 -1.24 -3.47 18.33
CA ASP A 2 -0.58 -2.41 17.56
C ASP A 2 -1.45 -2.06 16.35
N VAL A 3 -1.54 -0.78 16.04
CA VAL A 3 -2.29 -0.27 14.90
C VAL A 3 -1.39 -0.28 13.68
N PHE A 4 -1.91 -0.78 12.55
CA PHE A 4 -1.28 -0.62 11.25
C PHE A 4 -1.71 0.70 10.62
N TYR A 5 -0.75 1.45 10.11
CA TYR A 5 -1.01 2.66 9.34
C TYR A 5 -0.03 2.75 8.18
N CYS A 6 -0.40 3.55 7.18
CA CYS A 6 0.42 3.79 6.00
C CYS A 6 0.71 5.27 5.81
N LEU A 7 1.86 5.57 5.23
CA LEU A 7 2.18 6.89 4.69
C LEU A 7 2.19 6.82 3.17
N ILE A 8 1.35 7.62 2.54
CA ILE A 8 1.13 7.67 1.10
C ILE A 8 1.94 8.83 0.53
N HIS A 9 2.89 8.51 -0.35
CA HIS A 9 3.72 9.49 -1.02
C HIS A 9 3.21 9.72 -2.45
N THR A 10 2.99 10.98 -2.78
CA THR A 10 2.65 11.45 -4.12
C THR A 10 3.54 12.61 -4.53
N PRO A 11 3.75 12.83 -5.84
CA PRO A 11 4.63 13.89 -6.32
C PRO A 11 4.12 15.29 -5.96
N GLU A 12 2.81 15.46 -5.76
CA GLU A 12 2.20 16.76 -5.45
C GLU A 12 2.28 17.11 -3.97
N ALA A 13 2.38 16.11 -3.10
CA ALA A 13 2.31 16.29 -1.66
C ALA A 13 3.72 16.40 -1.06
N ILE A 14 4.00 17.56 -0.44
CA ILE A 14 5.25 17.76 0.32
C ILE A 14 5.26 16.89 1.58
N THR A 15 4.09 16.70 2.19
CA THR A 15 3.90 15.85 3.37
C THR A 15 3.12 14.61 2.98
N PRO A 16 3.57 13.41 3.37
CA PRO A 16 2.84 12.17 3.09
C PRO A 16 1.47 12.18 3.75
N GLU A 17 0.48 11.58 3.08
CA GLU A 17 -0.84 11.41 3.67
C GLU A 17 -0.89 10.14 4.54
N LEU A 18 -1.53 10.23 5.70
CA LEU A 18 -1.64 9.12 6.64
C LEU A 18 -2.95 8.37 6.45
N CYS A 19 -2.86 7.05 6.29
CA CYS A 19 -4.02 6.15 6.28
C CYS A 19 -3.95 5.17 7.46
N VAL A 20 -5.07 4.89 8.12
CA VAL A 20 -5.14 3.83 9.14
C VAL A 20 -5.75 2.59 8.50
N LEU A 21 -5.10 1.45 8.63
CA LEU A 21 -5.51 0.21 7.98
C LEU A 21 -6.35 -0.65 8.93
N PRO A 22 -7.47 -1.22 8.45
CA PRO A 22 -8.21 -2.22 9.20
C PRO A 22 -7.45 -3.55 9.17
N GLY A 23 -7.20 -4.14 10.34
CA GLY A 23 -6.57 -5.46 10.43
C GLY A 23 -5.79 -5.66 11.73
N ALA A 24 -5.66 -6.92 12.14
CA ALA A 24 -4.83 -7.31 13.29
C ALA A 24 -3.48 -7.90 12.84
N THR A 25 -3.33 -8.19 11.55
CA THR A 25 -2.16 -8.88 10.98
C THR A 25 -1.56 -8.11 9.81
N GLU A 26 -0.28 -8.34 9.55
CA GLU A 26 0.44 -7.74 8.43
C GLU A 26 -0.19 -8.13 7.07
N VAL A 27 -0.68 -9.36 6.93
CA VAL A 27 -1.33 -9.84 5.69
C VAL A 27 -2.59 -9.04 5.40
N GLU A 28 -3.41 -8.77 6.42
CA GLU A 28 -4.61 -7.93 6.29
C GLU A 28 -4.24 -6.47 5.96
N ALA A 29 -3.20 -5.94 6.61
CA ALA A 29 -2.70 -4.59 6.35
C ALA A 29 -2.23 -4.44 4.89
N VAL A 30 -1.43 -5.38 4.38
CA VAL A 30 -0.97 -5.38 2.98
C VAL A 30 -2.13 -5.47 1.99
N ARG A 31 -3.18 -6.25 2.30
CA ARG A 31 -4.41 -6.26 1.48
C ARG A 31 -5.08 -4.89 1.46
N GLY A 32 -5.16 -4.21 2.61
CA GLY A 32 -5.65 -2.83 2.69
C GLY A 32 -4.80 -1.85 1.87
N LEU A 33 -3.48 -2.03 1.80
CA LEU A 33 -2.62 -1.21 0.94
C LEU A 33 -2.94 -1.35 -0.54
N THR A 34 -3.32 -2.55 -1.00
CA THR A 34 -3.77 -2.77 -2.38
C THR A 34 -5.03 -1.96 -2.70
N GLU A 35 -5.93 -1.80 -1.73
CA GLU A 35 -7.14 -0.98 -1.90
C GLU A 35 -6.78 0.50 -1.92
N VAL A 36 -5.97 0.97 -0.96
CA VAL A 36 -5.47 2.35 -0.90
C VAL A 36 -4.75 2.73 -2.20
N ALA A 37 -3.86 1.88 -2.71
CA ALA A 37 -3.11 2.15 -3.93
C ALA A 37 -4.01 2.34 -5.17
N ARG A 38 -5.21 1.74 -5.20
CA ARG A 38 -6.18 1.93 -6.30
C ARG A 38 -6.80 3.32 -6.29
N ASP A 39 -7.01 3.89 -5.11
CA ASP A 39 -7.58 5.23 -4.95
C ASP A 39 -6.56 6.34 -5.23
N TRP A 40 -5.28 5.98 -5.35
CA TRP A 40 -4.14 6.89 -5.52
C TRP A 40 -3.43 6.68 -6.87
N PRO A 41 -3.97 7.20 -7.99
CA PRO A 41 -3.45 6.93 -9.33
C PRO A 41 -2.07 7.52 -9.63
N ARG A 42 -1.63 8.53 -8.85
CA ARG A 42 -0.28 9.13 -8.94
C ARG A 42 0.65 8.72 -7.80
N LEU A 43 0.36 7.57 -7.19
CA LEU A 43 1.17 7.03 -6.11
C LEU A 43 2.64 6.85 -6.52
N GLU A 44 3.57 7.32 -5.69
CA GLU A 44 5.01 7.05 -5.83
C GLU A 44 5.48 5.92 -4.91
N ARG A 45 4.98 5.91 -3.67
CA ARG A 45 5.35 4.93 -2.66
C ARG A 45 4.33 4.89 -1.53
N ILE A 46 4.13 3.72 -0.93
CA ILE A 46 3.45 3.60 0.37
C ILE A 46 4.40 2.96 1.38
N ASP A 47 4.54 3.58 2.54
CA ASP A 47 5.30 3.03 3.66
C ASP A 47 4.35 2.46 4.71
N LEU A 48 4.50 1.19 5.05
CA LEU A 48 3.69 0.49 6.05
C LEU A 48 4.36 0.52 7.42
N TYR A 49 3.59 0.88 8.43
CA TYR A 49 4.01 0.92 9.82
C TYR A 49 3.10 0.08 10.72
N ARG A 50 3.68 -0.41 11.81
CA ARG A 50 2.98 -1.05 12.93
C ARG A 50 3.41 -0.38 14.22
N GLY A 51 2.52 0.43 14.80
CA GLY A 51 2.93 1.34 15.87
C GLY A 51 4.13 2.19 15.42
N ASN A 52 5.17 2.32 16.24
CA ASN A 52 6.33 3.16 15.90
C ASN A 52 7.38 2.47 15.01
N HIS A 53 7.07 1.29 14.46
CA HIS A 53 8.01 0.51 13.67
C HIS A 53 7.61 0.51 12.19
N GLU A 54 8.58 0.83 11.33
CA GLU A 54 8.45 0.61 9.90
C GLU A 54 8.50 -0.89 9.61
N VAL A 55 7.55 -1.36 8.81
CA VAL A 55 7.46 -2.75 8.36
C VAL A 55 8.11 -2.90 6.99
N ARG A 56 7.65 -2.10 6.02
CA ARG A 56 8.10 -2.16 4.62
C ARG A 56 7.60 -0.97 3.80
N SER A 57 8.40 -0.54 2.82
CA SER A 57 7.99 0.34 1.71
C SER A 57 7.56 -0.44 0.47
N PHE A 58 6.54 0.06 -0.24
CA PHE A 58 5.99 -0.51 -1.46
C PHE A 58 6.02 0.52 -2.59
N ALA A 59 6.57 0.13 -3.74
CA ALA A 59 6.32 0.82 -4.99
C ALA A 59 4.92 0.45 -5.54
N PRO A 60 4.32 1.26 -6.43
CA PRO A 60 3.03 0.94 -7.03
C PRO A 60 2.99 -0.43 -7.72
N SER A 61 4.11 -0.86 -8.32
CA SER A 61 4.24 -2.17 -8.96
C SER A 61 4.12 -3.34 -7.99
N ASP A 62 4.46 -3.15 -6.72
CA ASP A 62 4.40 -4.20 -5.69
C ASP A 62 2.97 -4.46 -5.22
N LEU A 63 2.09 -3.46 -5.38
CA LEU A 63 0.69 -3.47 -4.97
C LEU A 63 -0.27 -3.64 -6.14
N ALA A 64 0.23 -3.59 -7.37
CA ALA A 64 -0.57 -3.93 -8.54
C ALA A 64 -1.10 -5.36 -8.36
N PRO A 65 -2.41 -5.63 -8.55
CA PRO A 65 -2.88 -7.00 -8.59
C PRO A 65 -2.05 -7.69 -9.66
N ALA A 66 -1.37 -8.78 -9.29
CA ALA A 66 -0.59 -9.57 -10.24
C ALA A 66 -1.46 -9.74 -11.46
N CYS A 67 -1.07 -9.08 -12.56
CA CYS A 67 -1.75 -9.26 -13.83
C CYS A 67 -1.56 -10.75 -14.08
N LEU A 68 -2.58 -11.54 -13.78
CA LEU A 68 -2.70 -12.89 -14.29
C LEU A 68 -2.44 -12.67 -15.76
N VAL A 69 -1.26 -13.07 -16.22
CA VAL A 69 -0.94 -13.22 -17.62
C VAL A 69 -1.92 -14.28 -18.08
N ARG A 70 -3.14 -13.83 -18.40
CA ARG A 70 -4.03 -14.50 -19.33
C ARG A 70 -3.30 -14.34 -20.64
N THR A 71 -2.39 -15.27 -20.90
CA THR A 71 -1.90 -15.57 -22.23
C THR A 71 -3.13 -15.98 -23.03
N LEU A 72 -3.82 -14.99 -23.59
CA LEU A 72 -4.69 -15.14 -24.75
C LEU A 72 -3.75 -15.22 -25.96
N ALA A 73 -3.39 -16.45 -26.35
CA ALA A 73 -2.89 -16.89 -27.65
C ALA A 73 -2.28 -18.28 -27.44
N ALA A 74 -2.65 -19.36 -28.13
CA ALA A 74 -3.32 -19.51 -29.42
C ALA A 74 -4.18 -20.79 -29.42
#